data_AF-A0A842VJQ9-F1
#
_entry.id   AF-A0A842VJQ9-F1
#
_cell.length_a   1.000
_cell.length_b   1.000
_cell.length_c   1.000
_cell.angle_alpha   90.00
_cell.angle_beta   90.00
_cell.angle_gamma   90.00
#
_symmetry.space_group_name_H-M   'P 1'
#
loop_
_entity.id
_entity.type
_entity.pdbx_description
1 polymer ?
#
loop_
_entity_poly.entity_id
_entity_poly.type
_entity_poly.pdbx_seq_one_letter_code
_entity_poly.pdbx_strand_id
1 'polypeptide(L)'
;MAKKYIVFLKSIGRKWFLILVLIIIIVAFYNQIAALVITIIALCLFALSFVPRLFFRNKLLRFLKEYYRVQDEFVARKMKKNIRDIQEKMFNLSQQQEKKAWLIIFLNKHYIFYHADVINKLVEFYKKGYSDKEILEILKKLELETRDEVKTIIETLRDLDRLGEREISVQERREKLRFQDI
;
A
#
# COMPACT_ATOMS: atom_id res chain seq x y z
N MET A 1 -3.38 11.10 27.92
CA MET A 1 -2.23 12.02 27.70
C MET A 1 -1.46 11.82 26.38
N ALA A 2 -1.39 10.60 25.80
CA ALA A 2 -0.64 10.35 24.56
C ALA A 2 -1.06 11.16 23.31
N LYS A 3 -2.32 11.63 23.23
CA LYS A 3 -2.82 12.38 22.06
C LYS A 3 -2.16 13.77 21.87
N LYS A 4 -1.73 14.46 22.94
CA LYS A 4 -1.10 15.80 22.84
C LYS A 4 0.34 15.73 22.31
N TYR A 5 1.13 14.78 22.79
CA TYR A 5 2.53 14.59 22.33
C TYR A 5 2.61 14.25 20.84
N ILE A 6 1.68 13.43 20.34
CA ILE A 6 1.62 13.06 18.92
C ILE A 6 1.33 14.29 18.04
N VAL A 7 0.51 15.24 18.51
CA VAL A 7 0.21 16.48 17.77
C VAL A 7 1.41 17.43 17.78
N PHE A 8 2.12 17.54 18.90
CA PHE A 8 3.33 18.36 19.00
C PHE A 8 4.45 17.86 18.08
N LEU A 9 4.70 16.54 18.06
CA LEU A 9 5.64 15.90 17.12
C LEU A 9 5.25 16.11 15.65
N LYS A 10 3.94 16.22 15.35
CA LYS A 10 3.43 16.47 14.00
C LYS A 10 3.61 17.93 13.54
N SER A 11 3.74 18.87 14.49
CA SER A 11 3.88 20.31 14.26
C SER A 11 5.33 20.76 14.06
N ILE A 12 6.30 19.92 14.46
CA ILE A 12 7.73 20.15 14.23
C ILE A 12 8.03 19.84 12.75
N GLY A 13 7.62 20.76 11.89
CA GLY A 13 7.92 20.72 10.47
C GLY A 13 9.37 21.17 10.17
N ARG A 14 9.82 20.96 8.93
CA ARG A 14 11.17 21.32 8.45
C ARG A 14 11.57 22.77 8.75
N LYS A 15 10.60 23.70 8.79
CA LYS A 15 10.83 25.12 9.10
C LYS A 15 11.23 25.37 10.56
N TRP A 16 10.66 24.62 11.52
CA TRP A 16 11.03 24.73 12.94
C TRP A 16 12.42 24.16 13.20
N PHE A 17 12.84 23.14 12.44
CA PHE A 17 14.18 22.59 12.52
C PHE A 17 15.26 23.62 12.11
N LEU A 18 15.01 24.43 11.08
CA LEU A 18 15.93 25.51 10.68
C LEU A 18 16.11 26.57 11.78
N ILE A 19 15.02 26.96 12.44
CA ILE A 19 15.07 27.90 13.58
C ILE A 19 15.87 27.29 14.73
N LEU A 20 15.68 26.00 15.01
CA LEU A 20 16.40 25.28 16.06
C LEU A 20 17.91 25.19 15.75
N VAL A 21 18.30 24.95 14.50
CA VAL A 21 19.70 24.97 14.05
C VAL A 21 20.32 26.37 14.26
N LEU A 22 19.58 27.44 13.96
CA LEU A 22 20.05 28.81 14.18
C LEU A 22 20.34 29.08 15.67
N ILE A 23 19.46 28.61 16.56
CA ILE A 23 19.63 28.74 18.01
C ILE A 23 20.88 27.97 18.50
N ILE A 24 21.11 26.76 17.98
CA ILE A 24 22.31 25.97 18.29
C ILE A 24 23.58 26.73 17.91
N ILE A 25 23.60 27.38 16.74
CA ILE A 25 24.75 28.18 16.28
C ILE A 25 25.01 29.35 17.24
N ILE A 26 23.97 30.06 17.68
CA ILE A 26 24.11 31.17 18.63
C ILE A 26 24.68 30.66 19.97
N VAL A 27 24.16 29.55 20.50
CA VAL A 27 24.62 28.98 21.78
C VAL A 27 26.07 28.49 21.69
N ALA A 28 26.51 28.00 20.53
CA ALA A 28 27.88 27.53 20.32
C ALA A 28 28.94 28.62 20.52
N PHE A 29 28.60 29.90 20.28
CA PHE A 29 29.49 31.02 20.55
C PHE A 29 29.70 31.29 22.05
N TYR A 30 28.74 30.93 22.90
CA TYR A 30 28.81 31.19 24.35
C TYR A 30 29.28 29.96 25.13
N ASN A 31 28.88 28.75 24.73
CA ASN A 31 29.26 27.52 25.43
C ASN A 31 29.20 26.31 24.49
N GLN A 32 30.39 25.81 24.12
CA GLN A 32 30.54 24.68 23.20
C GLN A 32 29.95 23.37 23.76
N ILE A 33 30.08 23.12 25.06
CA ILE A 33 29.54 21.90 25.70
C ILE A 33 28.01 21.93 25.67
N ALA A 34 27.41 23.06 26.01
CA ALA A 34 25.97 23.23 25.97
C ALA A 34 25.42 23.06 24.53
N ALA A 35 26.10 23.62 23.54
CA ALA A 35 25.73 23.47 22.14
C ALA A 35 25.80 22.01 21.66
N LEU A 36 26.82 21.25 22.08
CA LEU A 36 26.97 19.83 21.76
C LEU A 36 25.80 19.01 22.32
N VAL A 37 25.44 19.23 23.60
CA VAL A 37 24.31 18.55 24.24
C VAL A 37 22.99 18.87 23.52
N ILE A 38 22.73 20.15 23.20
CA ILE A 38 21.51 20.55 22.49
C ILE A 38 21.46 19.94 21.09
N THR A 39 22.60 19.82 20.40
CA THR A 39 22.68 19.21 19.06
C THR A 39 22.31 17.73 19.10
N ILE A 40 22.80 16.97 20.09
CA ILE A 40 22.42 15.56 20.27
C ILE A 40 20.92 15.43 20.52
N ILE A 41 20.36 16.26 21.41
CA ILE A 41 18.92 16.27 21.69
C ILE A 41 18.12 16.61 20.42
N ALA A 42 18.56 17.59 19.65
CA ALA A 42 17.93 18.00 18.41
C ALA A 42 17.93 16.90 17.34
N LEU A 43 19.05 16.18 17.18
CA LEU A 43 19.15 15.02 16.31
C LEU A 43 18.20 13.90 16.73
N CYS A 44 18.12 13.60 18.03
CA CYS A 44 17.17 12.63 18.57
C CYS A 44 15.71 13.06 18.31
N LEU A 45 15.36 14.31 18.57
CA LEU A 45 14.02 14.85 18.29
C LEU A 45 13.68 14.83 16.79
N PHE A 46 14.65 15.14 15.95
CA PHE A 46 14.50 15.09 14.50
C PHE A 46 14.25 13.66 14.02
N ALA A 47 15.02 12.68 14.49
CA ALA A 47 14.79 11.27 14.20
C ALA A 47 13.39 10.82 14.68
N LEU A 48 12.99 11.21 15.90
CA LEU A 48 11.67 10.92 16.46
C LEU A 48 10.53 11.54 15.63
N SER A 49 10.76 12.66 14.95
CA SER A 49 9.75 13.29 14.08
C SER A 49 9.35 12.43 12.87
N PHE A 50 10.19 11.47 12.45
CA PHE A 50 9.86 10.53 11.36
C PHE A 50 9.01 9.34 11.83
N VAL A 51 9.00 9.04 13.13
CA VAL A 51 8.28 7.90 13.73
C VAL A 51 6.78 7.90 13.39
N PRO A 52 6.03 9.02 13.47
CA PRO A 52 4.61 9.04 13.09
C PRO A 52 4.35 8.64 11.63
N ARG A 53 5.27 8.97 10.71
CA ARG A 53 5.13 8.67 9.28
C ARG A 53 5.30 7.17 8.99
N LEU A 54 6.25 6.53 9.68
CA LEU A 54 6.46 5.08 9.63
C LEU A 54 5.30 4.32 10.29
N PHE A 55 4.83 4.80 11.45
CA PHE A 55 3.72 4.19 12.16
C PHE A 55 2.43 4.16 11.34
N PHE A 56 2.15 5.23 10.59
CA PHE A 56 0.97 5.28 9.73
C PHE A 56 1.02 4.27 8.59
N ARG A 57 2.18 4.10 7.92
CA ARG A 57 2.33 3.11 6.84
C ARG A 57 2.02 1.70 7.32
N ASN A 58 2.59 1.32 8.47
CA ASN A 58 2.37 -0.01 9.04
C ASN A 58 0.92 -0.20 9.50
N LYS A 59 0.32 0.85 10.09
CA LYS A 59 -1.09 0.83 10.48
C LYS A 59 -2.03 0.69 9.28
N LEU A 60 -1.77 1.43 8.20
CA LEU A 60 -2.53 1.34 6.95
C LEU A 60 -2.42 -0.08 6.37
N LEU A 61 -1.20 -0.60 6.21
CA LEU A 61 -1.02 -1.94 5.66
C LEU A 61 -1.69 -3.02 6.50
N ARG A 62 -1.64 -2.90 7.84
CA ARG A 62 -2.36 -3.81 8.74
C ARG A 62 -3.87 -3.75 8.49
N PHE A 63 -4.43 -2.54 8.41
CA PHE A 63 -5.85 -2.34 8.11
C PHE A 63 -6.24 -2.92 6.75
N LEU A 64 -5.45 -2.68 5.69
CA LEU A 64 -5.73 -3.19 4.35
C LEU A 64 -5.80 -4.73 4.34
N LYS A 65 -4.91 -5.39 5.08
CA LYS A 65 -4.84 -6.86 5.17
C LYS A 65 -6.02 -7.51 5.90
N GLU A 66 -6.84 -6.74 6.61
CA GLU A 66 -8.05 -7.27 7.28
C GLU A 66 -9.17 -7.60 6.28
N TYR A 67 -9.05 -7.12 5.03
CA TYR A 67 -10.06 -7.26 3.99
C TYR A 67 -9.52 -8.02 2.77
N TYR A 68 -10.39 -8.81 2.12
CA TYR A 68 -10.05 -9.47 0.86
C TYR A 68 -9.84 -8.47 -0.28
N ARG A 69 -10.70 -7.45 -0.35
CA ARG A 69 -10.62 -6.32 -1.27
C ARG A 69 -10.98 -5.05 -0.52
N VAL A 70 -10.28 -3.95 -0.76
CA VAL A 70 -10.67 -2.66 -0.18
C VAL A 70 -10.24 -1.46 -1.04
N GLN A 71 -11.15 -0.50 -1.22
CA GLN A 71 -10.92 0.73 -1.96
C GLN A 71 -10.45 1.88 -1.04
N ASP A 72 -9.64 2.78 -1.59
CA ASP A 72 -9.09 3.95 -0.90
C ASP A 72 -10.14 4.82 -0.18
N GLU A 73 -11.32 5.02 -0.76
CA GLU A 73 -12.41 5.77 -0.14
C GLU A 73 -12.94 5.13 1.13
N PHE A 74 -13.10 3.81 1.12
CA PHE A 74 -13.57 3.06 2.29
C PHE A 74 -12.52 3.14 3.41
N VAL A 75 -11.25 2.99 3.05
CA VAL A 75 -10.12 3.14 3.98
C VAL A 75 -10.11 4.54 4.58
N ALA A 76 -10.25 5.58 3.76
CA ALA A 76 -10.26 6.97 4.22
C ALA A 76 -11.39 7.24 5.23
N ARG A 77 -12.60 6.75 4.93
CA ARG A 77 -13.77 6.83 5.81
C ARG A 77 -13.53 6.10 7.14
N LYS A 78 -13.06 4.85 7.10
CA LYS A 78 -12.83 4.03 8.30
C LYS A 78 -11.68 4.54 9.18
N MET A 79 -10.59 4.98 8.55
CA MET A 79 -9.44 5.51 9.28
C MET A 79 -9.61 6.97 9.73
N LYS A 80 -10.70 7.65 9.32
CA LYS A 80 -10.96 9.08 9.53
C LYS A 80 -9.77 9.93 9.05
N LYS A 81 -9.34 9.69 7.81
CA LYS A 81 -8.20 10.35 7.15
C LYS A 81 -8.64 10.99 5.84
N ASN A 82 -7.87 11.99 5.39
CA ASN A 82 -8.08 12.58 4.08
C ASN A 82 -7.82 11.52 3.00
N ILE A 83 -8.69 11.46 1.99
CA ILE A 83 -8.54 10.54 0.86
C ILE A 83 -7.19 10.69 0.17
N ARG A 84 -6.70 11.93 -0.02
CA ARG A 84 -5.39 12.19 -0.63
C ARG A 84 -4.24 11.58 0.15
N ASP A 85 -4.29 11.64 1.48
CA ASP A 85 -3.28 11.02 2.35
C ASP A 85 -3.29 9.49 2.20
N ILE A 86 -4.47 8.88 2.06
CA ILE A 86 -4.61 7.43 1.83
C ILE A 86 -4.08 7.07 0.45
N GLN A 87 -4.48 7.79 -0.59
CA GLN A 87 -4.04 7.58 -1.96
C GLN A 87 -2.52 7.71 -2.10
N GLU A 88 -1.91 8.75 -1.52
CA GLU A 88 -0.45 8.90 -1.51
C GLU A 88 0.22 7.68 -0.86
N LYS A 89 -0.37 7.14 0.22
CA LYS A 89 0.21 6.00 0.93
C LYS A 89 -0.01 4.68 0.21
N MET A 90 -1.17 4.47 -0.40
CA MET A 90 -1.44 3.29 -1.24
C MET A 90 -0.59 3.31 -2.51
N PHE A 91 -0.38 4.48 -3.12
CA PHE A 91 0.58 4.67 -4.20
C PHE A 91 1.98 4.22 -3.78
N ASN A 92 2.50 4.77 -2.68
CA ASN A 92 3.82 4.39 -2.17
C ASN A 92 3.94 2.89 -1.85
N LEU A 93 2.86 2.25 -1.39
CA LEU A 93 2.81 0.80 -1.18
C LEU A 93 2.81 0.02 -2.50
N SER A 94 2.08 0.49 -3.52
CA SER A 94 2.02 -0.12 -4.85
C SER A 94 3.37 -0.14 -5.56
N GLN A 95 4.22 0.87 -5.31
CA GLN A 95 5.57 0.93 -5.89
C GLN A 95 6.55 -0.09 -5.26
N GLN A 96 6.17 -0.76 -4.17
CA GLN A 96 7.06 -1.65 -3.40
C GLN A 96 6.46 -3.07 -3.24
N GLN A 97 5.74 -3.53 -4.27
CA GLN A 97 4.90 -4.73 -4.20
C GLN A 97 5.39 -5.93 -5.02
N GLU A 98 6.56 -5.85 -5.67
CA GLU A 98 7.14 -6.93 -6.50
C GLU A 98 7.23 -8.28 -5.76
N LYS A 99 7.70 -8.26 -4.51
CA LYS A 99 7.89 -9.48 -3.68
C LYS A 99 6.79 -9.67 -2.64
N LYS A 100 5.64 -9.02 -2.79
CA LYS A 100 4.56 -9.04 -1.79
C LYS A 100 3.45 -9.96 -2.27
N ALA A 101 2.84 -10.73 -1.37
CA ALA A 101 1.74 -11.64 -1.73
C ALA A 101 0.44 -10.89 -2.08
N TRP A 102 0.22 -9.71 -1.48
CA TRP A 102 -0.89 -8.82 -1.78
C TRP A 102 -0.60 -7.95 -3.01
N LEU A 103 -1.62 -7.27 -3.53
CA LEU A 103 -1.51 -6.36 -4.67
C LEU A 103 -2.34 -5.10 -4.45
N ILE A 104 -1.82 -3.97 -4.89
CA ILE A 104 -2.55 -2.70 -5.01
C ILE A 104 -2.52 -2.31 -6.48
N ILE A 105 -3.70 -2.08 -7.06
CA ILE A 105 -3.84 -1.54 -8.41
C ILE A 105 -4.41 -0.13 -8.34
N PHE A 106 -4.21 0.61 -9.43
CA PHE A 106 -4.89 1.89 -9.65
C PHE A 106 -5.87 1.72 -10.82
N LEU A 107 -7.16 1.91 -10.54
CA LEU A 107 -8.22 1.76 -11.53
C LEU A 107 -9.28 2.85 -11.32
N ASN A 108 -9.75 3.47 -12.41
CA ASN A 108 -10.82 4.46 -12.38
C ASN A 108 -10.61 5.61 -11.37
N LYS A 109 -9.36 6.09 -11.22
CA LYS A 109 -8.95 7.14 -10.26
C LYS A 109 -8.95 6.73 -8.78
N HIS A 110 -9.08 5.44 -8.48
CA HIS A 110 -9.04 4.89 -7.14
C HIS A 110 -7.96 3.84 -6.99
N TYR A 111 -7.38 3.74 -5.80
CA TYR A 111 -6.54 2.60 -5.43
C TYR A 111 -7.39 1.50 -4.81
N ILE A 112 -7.14 0.27 -5.25
CA ILE A 112 -7.81 -0.94 -4.75
C ILE A 112 -6.74 -1.90 -4.25
N PHE A 113 -6.86 -2.34 -3.00
CA PHE A 113 -6.02 -3.39 -2.41
C PHE A 113 -6.71 -4.74 -2.52
N TYR A 114 -5.92 -5.77 -2.84
CA TYR A 114 -6.32 -7.18 -2.88
C TYR A 114 -5.42 -8.01 -1.96
N HIS A 115 -6.07 -8.82 -1.13
CA HIS A 115 -5.40 -9.76 -0.23
C HIS A 115 -4.70 -10.88 -1.00
N ALA A 116 -3.74 -11.53 -0.34
CA ALA A 116 -2.98 -12.63 -0.91
C ALA A 116 -3.88 -13.77 -1.43
N ASP A 117 -4.96 -14.10 -0.70
CA ASP A 117 -5.85 -15.20 -1.08
C ASP A 117 -6.57 -14.94 -2.40
N VAL A 118 -6.94 -13.68 -2.65
CA VAL A 118 -7.58 -13.26 -3.89
C VAL A 118 -6.59 -13.38 -5.05
N ILE A 119 -5.36 -12.89 -4.85
CA ILE A 119 -4.31 -12.94 -5.87
C ILE A 119 -3.91 -14.37 -6.19
N ASN A 120 -3.74 -15.22 -5.18
CA ASN A 120 -3.36 -16.62 -5.36
C ASN A 120 -4.44 -17.38 -6.15
N LYS A 121 -5.72 -17.21 -5.79
CA LYS A 121 -6.83 -17.83 -6.53
C LYS A 121 -6.90 -17.31 -7.97
N LEU A 122 -6.71 -16.01 -8.18
CA LEU A 122 -6.71 -15.43 -9.52
C LEU A 122 -5.59 -16.00 -10.38
N VAL A 123 -4.36 -16.09 -9.85
CA VAL A 123 -3.23 -16.70 -10.55
C VAL A 123 -3.49 -18.18 -10.85
N GLU A 124 -4.08 -18.93 -9.91
CA GLU A 124 -4.46 -20.33 -10.11
C GLU A 124 -5.45 -20.50 -11.28
N PHE A 125 -6.53 -19.71 -11.31
CA PHE A 125 -7.50 -19.77 -12.39
C PHE A 125 -6.92 -19.28 -13.72
N TYR A 126 -6.05 -18.27 -13.69
CA TYR A 126 -5.35 -17.81 -14.88
C TYR A 126 -4.49 -18.92 -15.50
N LYS A 127 -3.70 -19.63 -14.68
CA LYS A 127 -2.86 -20.75 -15.12
C LYS A 127 -3.66 -21.90 -15.69
N LYS A 128 -4.80 -22.22 -15.06
CA LYS A 128 -5.76 -23.23 -15.52
C LYS A 128 -6.45 -22.86 -16.84
N GLY A 129 -6.22 -21.67 -17.41
CA GLY A 129 -6.79 -21.27 -18.70
C GLY A 129 -8.20 -20.70 -18.60
N TYR A 130 -8.60 -20.16 -17.44
CA TYR A 130 -9.86 -19.44 -17.33
C TYR A 130 -9.77 -18.06 -18.01
N SER A 131 -10.87 -17.64 -18.63
CA SER A 131 -11.02 -16.29 -19.18
C SER A 131 -11.36 -15.26 -18.10
N ASP A 132 -11.12 -13.97 -18.36
CA ASP A 132 -11.38 -12.90 -17.37
C ASP A 132 -12.83 -12.90 -16.87
N LYS A 133 -13.79 -13.26 -17.73
CA LYS A 133 -15.22 -13.35 -17.38
C LYS A 133 -15.47 -14.49 -16.39
N GLU A 134 -14.91 -15.67 -16.63
CA GLU A 134 -15.06 -16.82 -15.74
C GLU A 134 -14.35 -16.57 -14.41
N ILE A 135 -13.16 -15.95 -14.45
CA ILE A 135 -12.42 -15.54 -13.24
C ILE A 135 -13.26 -14.56 -12.42
N LEU A 136 -13.88 -13.56 -13.07
CA LEU A 136 -14.78 -12.62 -12.40
C LEU A 136 -15.95 -13.34 -11.74
N GLU A 137 -16.63 -14.25 -12.44
CA GLU A 137 -17.78 -14.98 -11.90
C GLU A 137 -17.42 -15.78 -10.65
N ILE A 138 -16.27 -16.45 -10.66
CA ILE A 138 -15.79 -17.25 -9.52
C ILE A 138 -15.37 -16.35 -8.35
N LEU A 139 -14.64 -15.27 -8.64
CA LEU A 139 -14.09 -14.36 -7.63
C LEU A 139 -15.06 -13.27 -7.20
N LYS A 140 -16.27 -13.21 -7.76
CA LYS A 140 -17.34 -12.30 -7.33
C LYS A 140 -17.69 -12.47 -5.85
N LYS A 141 -17.57 -13.69 -5.33
CA LYS A 141 -17.74 -14.02 -3.90
C LYS A 141 -16.66 -13.39 -3.00
N LEU A 142 -15.53 -13.00 -3.57
CA LEU A 142 -14.42 -12.29 -2.91
C LEU A 142 -14.43 -10.79 -3.25
N GLU A 143 -15.62 -10.26 -3.57
CA GLU A 143 -15.88 -8.84 -3.80
C GLU A 143 -15.22 -8.25 -5.06
N LEU A 144 -14.73 -9.07 -6.00
CA LEU A 144 -14.34 -8.57 -7.32
C LEU A 144 -15.59 -8.13 -8.11
N GLU A 145 -15.58 -6.88 -8.57
CA GLU A 145 -16.79 -6.27 -9.13
C GLU A 145 -16.81 -6.31 -10.66
N THR A 146 -15.66 -6.10 -11.31
CA THR A 146 -15.63 -5.85 -12.75
C THR A 146 -14.59 -6.69 -13.48
N ARG A 147 -14.82 -6.89 -14.78
CA ARG A 147 -13.86 -7.54 -15.67
C ARG A 147 -12.58 -6.70 -15.81
N ASP A 148 -12.71 -5.38 -15.78
CA ASP A 148 -11.59 -4.46 -15.89
C ASP A 148 -10.67 -4.57 -14.66
N GLU A 149 -11.21 -4.84 -13.46
CA GLU A 149 -10.40 -5.20 -12.29
C GLU A 149 -9.56 -6.45 -12.56
N VAL A 150 -10.16 -7.54 -13.05
CA VAL A 150 -9.44 -8.78 -13.35
C VAL A 150 -8.31 -8.53 -14.36
N LYS A 151 -8.63 -7.81 -15.44
CA LYS A 151 -7.66 -7.47 -16.48
C LYS A 151 -6.50 -6.64 -15.93
N THR A 152 -6.82 -5.61 -15.14
CA THR A 152 -5.81 -4.73 -14.53
C THR A 152 -4.94 -5.49 -13.54
N ILE A 153 -5.51 -6.40 -12.75
CA ILE A 153 -4.74 -7.28 -11.85
C ILE A 153 -3.77 -8.15 -12.66
N ILE A 154 -4.23 -8.79 -13.73
CA ILE A 154 -3.40 -9.65 -14.59
C ILE A 154 -2.26 -8.84 -15.21
N GLU A 155 -2.54 -7.67 -15.76
CA GLU A 155 -1.54 -6.77 -16.34
C GLU A 155 -0.52 -6.33 -15.29
N THR A 156 -0.99 -5.87 -14.12
CA THR A 156 -0.10 -5.45 -13.03
C THR A 156 0.77 -6.61 -12.53
N LEU A 157 0.22 -7.83 -12.40
CA LEU A 157 1.00 -9.00 -11.99
C LEU A 157 2.04 -9.40 -13.04
N ARG A 158 1.73 -9.22 -14.33
CA ARG A 158 2.68 -9.45 -15.43
C ARG A 158 3.81 -8.43 -15.40
N ASP A 159 3.49 -7.15 -15.23
CA ASP A 159 4.48 -6.06 -15.16
C ASP A 159 5.44 -6.23 -13.96
N LEU A 160 4.95 -6.86 -12.88
CA LEU A 160 5.75 -7.18 -11.68
C LEU A 160 6.48 -8.53 -11.78
N ASP A 161 6.42 -9.24 -12.92
CA ASP A 161 6.97 -10.59 -13.11
C ASP A 161 6.47 -11.61 -12.06
N ARG A 162 5.22 -11.43 -11.62
CA ARG A 162 4.52 -12.30 -10.65
C ARG A 162 3.54 -13.25 -11.31
N LEU A 163 3.39 -13.16 -12.62
CA LEU A 163 2.47 -13.98 -13.40
C LEU A 163 3.26 -14.76 -14.46
N GLY A 164 3.40 -16.07 -14.22
CA GLY A 164 3.99 -16.98 -15.21
C GLY A 164 3.07 -17.22 -16.41
N GLU A 165 3.59 -17.96 -17.39
CA GLU A 165 2.82 -18.41 -18.54
C GLU A 165 1.65 -19.31 -18.12
N ARG A 166 0.64 -19.38 -18.99
CA ARG A 166 -0.51 -20.25 -18.79
C ARG A 166 -0.09 -21.71 -19.01
N GLU A 167 -0.57 -22.60 -18.14
CA GLU A 167 -0.37 -24.04 -18.30
C GLU A 167 -1.24 -24.59 -19.43
N ILE A 168 -2.46 -24.05 -19.57
CA ILE A 168 -3.43 -24.44 -20.60
C ILE A 168 -3.99 -23.16 -21.24
N SER A 169 -4.06 -23.14 -22.56
CA SER A 169 -4.69 -22.02 -23.26
C SER A 169 -6.20 -22.01 -23.03
N VAL A 170 -6.83 -20.83 -23.13
CA VAL A 170 -8.29 -20.70 -22.97
C VAL A 170 -9.02 -21.53 -24.04
N GLN A 171 -8.46 -21.65 -25.25
CA GLN A 171 -9.03 -22.44 -26.34
C GLN A 171 -8.96 -23.94 -26.02
N GLU A 172 -7.79 -24.42 -25.59
CA GLU A 172 -7.57 -25.83 -25.26
C GLU A 172 -8.47 -26.28 -24.09
N ARG A 173 -8.65 -25.44 -23.07
CA ARG A 173 -9.60 -25.74 -21.97
C ARG A 173 -11.03 -25.86 -22.47
N ARG A 174 -11.47 -24.95 -23.36
CA ARG A 174 -12.83 -24.95 -23.92
C ARG A 174 -13.08 -26.14 -24.85
N GLU A 175 -12.04 -26.64 -25.50
CA GLU A 175 -12.13 -27.88 -26.28
C GLU A 175 -12.27 -29.08 -25.34
N LYS A 176 -11.43 -29.21 -24.32
CA LYS A 176 -11.54 -30.30 -23.32
C LYS A 176 -12.92 -30.37 -22.67
N LEU A 177 -13.50 -29.24 -22.29
CA LEU A 177 -14.85 -29.19 -21.71
C LEU A 177 -15.93 -29.64 -22.71
N ARG A 178 -15.81 -29.24 -23.99
CA ARG A 178 -16.77 -29.65 -25.04
C ARG A 178 -16.79 -31.16 -25.27
N PHE A 179 -15.67 -31.85 -25.06
CA PHE A 179 -15.58 -33.30 -25.20
C PHE A 179 -15.84 -34.07 -23.89
N GLN A 180 -16.00 -33.37 -22.75
CA GLN A 180 -16.37 -33.98 -21.47
C GLN A 180 -17.88 -33.96 -21.20
N ASP A 181 -18.63 -33.10 -21.88
CA ASP A 181 -20.10 -33.00 -21.80
C ASP A 181 -20.82 -33.93 -22.81
N ILE A 182 -20.13 -34.94 -23.36
CA ILE A 182 -20.66 -36.03 -24.22
C ILE A 182 -20.53 -37.35 -23.45
#